data_AF-A0A4R2PF49-F1
#
_entry.id   AF-A0A4R2PF49-F1
#
_cell.length_a   1.000
_cell.length_b   1.000
_cell.length_c   1.000
_cell.angle_alpha   90.00
_cell.angle_beta   90.00
_cell.angle_gamma   90.00
#
_symmetry.space_group_name_H-M   'P 1'
#
loop_
_entity.id
_entity.type
_entity.pdbx_description
1 polymer ?
#
loop_
_entity_poly.entity_id
_entity_poly.type
_entity_poly.pdbx_seq_one_letter_code
_entity_poly.pdbx_strand_id
1 'polypeptide(L)'
;MSDQSPRGPLARLKALWARPTVRLGTVLFIGGAALGLVGAGGTATMVQHTNKTEFCVACHVYDDFYEEYKGSVHHTNATGNRAECADCHIPHDNWINMMVHKARSGLKDAAAYTVGGINTPEEFEERRAVLAKEVWARYERENSMRCRRCHETEAWDLTAQSQAAQGAHQAVLSGNATCIDCHKGIAHSIPEGALAAYQDAAGEPVSAQLASARLAMSDKTEPGAAPQANDADPAAPAPDGAKLFESCTSCHGKFAPGPKTMAALSPEAFMSRIETHMNTGGTVASLSEAEIKAIHEYLKSL
;
A
#
# COMPACT_ATOMS: atom_id res chain seq x y z
N MET A 1 -4.70 28.51 77.62
CA MET A 1 -5.19 28.51 76.22
C MET A 1 -5.43 27.07 75.83
N SER A 2 -6.69 26.63 75.78
CA SER A 2 -7.02 25.26 75.39
C SER A 2 -6.74 25.08 73.90
N ASP A 3 -5.97 24.06 73.56
CA ASP A 3 -5.70 23.65 72.18
C ASP A 3 -7.02 23.26 71.49
N GLN A 4 -7.55 24.18 70.68
CA GLN A 4 -8.75 23.99 69.86
C GLN A 4 -8.43 23.32 68.51
N SER A 5 -7.31 22.60 68.40
CA SER A 5 -7.02 21.84 67.20
C SER A 5 -8.12 20.79 66.95
N PRO A 6 -8.74 20.73 65.75
CA PRO A 6 -9.77 19.75 65.45
C PRO A 6 -9.24 18.33 65.68
N ARG A 7 -9.81 17.64 66.67
CA ARG A 7 -9.44 16.27 67.03
C ARG A 7 -10.24 15.31 66.16
N GLY A 8 -9.51 14.54 65.33
CA GLY A 8 -10.06 13.51 64.45
C GLY A 8 -10.02 13.88 62.95
N PRO A 9 -9.84 12.88 62.06
CA PRO A 9 -9.66 13.10 60.62
C PRO A 9 -10.87 13.79 59.96
N LEU A 10 -12.09 13.48 60.40
CA LEU A 10 -13.33 14.09 59.89
C LEU A 10 -13.46 15.58 60.26
N ALA A 11 -13.05 15.97 61.47
CA ALA A 11 -13.08 17.37 61.91
C ALA A 11 -12.07 18.22 61.14
N ARG A 12 -10.88 17.65 60.85
CA ARG A 12 -9.85 18.28 60.02
C ARG A 12 -10.32 18.47 58.57
N LEU A 13 -10.99 17.46 57.99
CA LEU A 13 -11.60 17.55 56.65
C LEU A 13 -12.70 18.60 56.57
N LYS A 14 -13.60 18.69 57.57
CA LYS A 14 -14.65 19.73 57.64
C LYS A 14 -14.06 21.13 57.75
N ALA A 15 -13.02 21.32 58.57
CA ALA A 15 -12.34 22.61 58.72
C ALA A 15 -11.58 23.01 57.44
N LEU A 16 -10.95 22.05 56.77
CA LEU A 16 -10.28 22.26 55.48
C LEU A 16 -11.29 22.62 54.39
N TRP A 17 -12.40 21.88 54.30
CA TRP A 17 -13.51 22.16 53.39
C TRP A 17 -14.20 23.48 53.71
N ALA A 18 -14.18 23.99 54.94
CA ALA A 18 -14.77 25.29 55.26
C ALA A 18 -14.04 26.49 54.63
N ARG A 19 -12.78 26.30 54.20
CA ARG A 19 -11.99 27.34 53.55
C ARG A 19 -12.53 27.59 52.13
N PRO A 20 -12.95 28.82 51.79
CA PRO A 20 -13.54 29.12 50.48
C PRO A 20 -12.58 28.83 49.32
N THR A 21 -11.28 29.03 49.53
CA THR A 21 -10.23 28.70 48.55
C THR A 21 -10.12 27.20 48.29
N VAL A 22 -10.28 26.35 49.31
CA VAL A 22 -10.29 24.89 49.16
C VAL A 22 -11.55 24.45 48.43
N ARG A 23 -12.74 24.96 48.79
CA ARG A 23 -13.99 24.62 48.09
C ARG A 23 -13.92 24.99 46.62
N LEU A 24 -13.53 26.23 46.32
CA LEU A 24 -13.43 26.72 44.96
C LEU A 24 -12.37 25.92 44.19
N GLY A 25 -11.19 25.68 44.77
CA GLY A 25 -10.14 24.87 44.16
C GLY A 25 -10.58 23.43 43.87
N THR A 26 -11.30 22.79 44.79
CA THR A 26 -11.83 21.44 44.58
C THR A 26 -12.93 21.42 43.52
N VAL A 27 -13.83 22.40 43.50
CA VAL A 27 -14.88 22.50 42.46
C VAL A 27 -14.26 22.73 41.08
N LEU A 28 -13.27 23.63 40.96
CA LEU A 28 -12.57 23.88 39.71
C LEU A 28 -11.77 22.65 39.26
N PHE A 29 -11.11 21.95 40.19
CA PHE A 29 -10.37 20.73 39.87
C PHE A 29 -11.30 19.61 39.38
N ILE A 30 -12.38 19.32 40.11
CA ILE A 30 -13.34 18.28 39.73
C ILE A 30 -14.05 18.67 38.42
N GLY A 31 -14.49 19.92 38.30
CA GLY A 31 -15.15 20.43 37.10
C GLY A 31 -14.23 20.38 35.88
N GLY A 32 -12.97 20.80 36.03
CA GLY A 32 -11.95 20.72 34.99
C GLY A 32 -11.61 19.27 34.60
N ALA A 33 -11.49 18.37 35.58
CA ALA A 33 -11.26 16.95 35.33
C ALA A 33 -12.46 16.31 34.60
N ALA A 34 -13.69 16.61 35.02
CA ALA A 34 -14.90 16.12 34.36
C ALA A 34 -14.99 16.63 32.92
N LEU A 35 -14.75 17.93 32.69
CA LEU A 35 -14.72 18.50 31.35
C LEU A 35 -13.61 17.88 30.50
N GLY A 36 -12.43 17.65 31.08
CA GLY A 36 -11.31 16.98 30.41
C GLY A 36 -11.64 15.55 29.99
N LEU A 37 -12.27 14.78 30.88
CA LEU A 37 -12.72 13.40 30.59
C LEU A 37 -13.79 13.37 29.50
N VAL A 38 -14.78 14.25 29.58
CA VAL A 38 -15.82 14.37 28.55
C VAL A 38 -15.22 14.78 27.21
N GLY A 39 -14.32 15.77 27.21
CA GLY A 39 -13.63 16.22 26.00
C GLY A 39 -12.76 15.14 25.37
N ALA A 40 -11.97 14.41 26.17
CA ALA A 40 -11.13 13.31 25.71
C ALA A 40 -11.98 12.14 25.18
N GLY A 41 -13.02 11.74 25.91
CA GLY A 41 -13.93 10.66 25.51
C GLY A 41 -14.72 11.01 24.25
N GLY A 42 -15.20 12.25 24.14
CA GLY A 42 -15.86 12.76 22.94
C GLY A 42 -14.93 12.77 21.73
N THR A 43 -13.69 13.25 21.92
CA THR A 43 -12.68 13.28 20.86
C THR A 43 -12.32 11.86 20.38
N ALA A 44 -12.09 10.93 21.31
CA ALA A 44 -11.78 9.54 20.98
C ALA A 44 -12.93 8.89 20.18
N THR A 45 -14.17 9.09 20.61
CA THR A 45 -15.37 8.59 19.91
C THR A 45 -15.46 9.16 18.49
N MET A 46 -15.25 10.47 18.32
CA MET A 46 -15.27 11.11 17.01
C MET A 46 -14.16 10.59 16.08
N VAL A 47 -12.95 10.40 16.60
CA VAL A 47 -11.85 9.84 15.82
C VAL A 47 -12.15 8.41 15.38
N GLN A 48 -12.67 7.57 16.28
CA GLN A 48 -13.06 6.20 15.94
C GLN A 48 -14.17 6.18 14.90
N HIS A 49 -15.19 7.03 15.02
CA HIS A 49 -16.27 7.12 14.06
C HIS A 49 -15.78 7.55 12.67
N THR A 50 -14.92 8.57 12.61
CA THR A 50 -14.35 9.10 11.35
C THR A 50 -13.20 8.27 10.78
N ASN A 51 -12.87 7.13 11.39
CA ASN A 51 -11.93 6.15 10.85
C ASN A 51 -12.63 4.95 10.20
N LYS A 52 -13.96 4.87 10.34
CA LYS A 52 -14.75 3.79 9.77
C LYS A 52 -14.85 3.91 8.25
N THR A 53 -14.81 2.77 7.56
CA THR A 53 -15.02 2.72 6.11
C THR A 53 -16.38 3.32 5.73
N GLU A 54 -17.43 3.10 6.53
CA GLU A 54 -18.76 3.70 6.29
C GLU A 54 -18.75 5.22 6.33
N PHE A 55 -17.86 5.84 7.11
CA PHE A 55 -17.70 7.29 7.11
C PHE A 55 -16.97 7.76 5.85
N CYS A 56 -15.91 7.05 5.43
CA CYS A 56 -15.15 7.38 4.23
C CYS A 56 -16.00 7.32 2.96
N VAL A 57 -16.90 6.34 2.85
CA VAL A 57 -17.78 6.14 1.69
C VAL A 57 -19.12 6.87 1.81
N ALA A 58 -19.33 7.68 2.86
CA ALA A 58 -20.58 8.41 3.04
C ALA A 58 -20.80 9.52 1.99
N CYS A 59 -19.77 9.88 1.23
CA CYS A 59 -19.84 10.84 0.14
C CYS A 59 -19.94 10.12 -1.22
N HIS A 60 -20.86 10.55 -2.08
CA HIS A 60 -21.25 9.88 -3.33
C HIS A 60 -20.17 9.74 -4.42
N VAL A 61 -19.01 10.37 -4.25
CA VAL A 61 -17.91 10.34 -5.24
C VAL A 61 -17.01 9.11 -5.06
N TYR A 62 -17.25 8.30 -4.03
CA TYR A 62 -16.36 7.23 -3.60
C TYR A 62 -16.87 5.80 -3.87
N ASP A 63 -18.05 5.62 -4.47
CA ASP A 63 -18.67 4.30 -4.63
C ASP A 63 -17.81 3.33 -5.45
N ASP A 64 -17.18 3.81 -6.54
CA ASP A 64 -16.31 2.98 -7.38
C ASP A 64 -15.07 2.47 -6.61
N PHE A 65 -14.51 3.27 -5.69
CA PHE A 65 -13.36 2.85 -4.87
C PHE A 65 -13.73 1.80 -3.84
N TYR A 66 -14.95 1.88 -3.31
CA TYR A 66 -15.44 0.89 -2.38
C TYR A 66 -15.63 -0.46 -3.07
N GLU A 67 -16.17 -0.48 -4.30
CA GLU A 67 -16.26 -1.69 -5.10
C GLU A 67 -14.88 -2.29 -5.44
N GLU A 68 -13.92 -1.46 -5.84
CA GLU A 68 -12.55 -1.90 -6.07
C GLU A 68 -11.90 -2.47 -4.80
N TYR A 69 -12.08 -1.80 -3.66
CA TYR A 69 -11.58 -2.27 -2.37
C TYR A 69 -12.18 -3.63 -2.02
N LYS A 70 -13.49 -3.81 -2.22
CA LYS A 70 -14.17 -5.10 -1.98
C LYS A 70 -13.61 -6.23 -2.84
N GLY A 71 -13.19 -5.91 -4.06
CA GLY A 71 -12.50 -6.83 -4.97
C GLY A 71 -11.05 -7.16 -4.56
N SER A 72 -10.48 -6.43 -3.62
CA SER A 72 -9.09 -6.61 -3.19
C SER A 72 -8.91 -7.70 -2.12
N VAL A 73 -7.68 -8.20 -2.02
CA VAL A 73 -7.26 -9.13 -0.95
C VAL A 73 -7.31 -8.49 0.44
N HIS A 74 -7.36 -7.17 0.55
CA HIS A 74 -7.46 -6.46 1.82
C HIS A 74 -8.89 -6.40 2.37
N HIS A 75 -9.89 -6.69 1.53
CA HIS A 75 -11.28 -6.87 1.96
C HIS A 75 -11.68 -8.35 1.99
N THR A 76 -11.32 -9.12 0.97
CA THR A 76 -11.74 -10.51 0.81
C THR A 76 -10.52 -11.42 0.74
N ASN A 77 -10.25 -12.17 1.81
CA ASN A 77 -9.14 -13.11 1.88
C ASN A 77 -9.48 -14.33 2.75
N ALA A 78 -8.62 -15.34 2.66
CA ALA A 78 -8.78 -16.62 3.36
C ALA A 78 -8.66 -16.52 4.89
N THR A 79 -8.02 -15.46 5.42
CA THR A 79 -7.79 -15.29 6.87
C THR A 79 -8.96 -14.61 7.58
N GLY A 80 -9.86 -13.95 6.83
CA GLY A 80 -11.00 -13.21 7.37
C GLY A 80 -10.64 -11.86 8.00
N ASN A 81 -9.36 -11.48 8.04
CA ASN A 81 -8.92 -10.16 8.50
C ASN A 81 -9.11 -9.11 7.39
N ARG A 82 -9.51 -7.90 7.75
CA ARG A 82 -9.70 -6.80 6.80
C ARG A 82 -8.91 -5.57 7.24
N ALA A 83 -8.31 -4.89 6.26
CA ALA A 83 -7.72 -3.57 6.46
C ALA A 83 -8.74 -2.52 6.01
N GLU A 84 -9.20 -1.68 6.93
CA GLU A 84 -10.17 -0.63 6.65
C GLU A 84 -9.51 0.58 5.97
N CYS A 85 -10.32 1.49 5.42
CA CYS A 85 -9.80 2.68 4.73
C CYS A 85 -8.76 3.45 5.56
N ALA A 86 -9.03 3.63 6.86
CA ALA A 86 -8.13 4.37 7.74
C ALA A 86 -6.83 3.63 8.06
N ASP A 87 -6.78 2.30 7.97
CA ASP A 87 -5.55 1.54 8.22
C ASP A 87 -4.47 1.89 7.19
N CYS A 88 -4.90 2.13 5.94
CA CYS A 88 -4.02 2.50 4.84
C CYS A 88 -3.93 4.02 4.60
N HIS A 89 -5.01 4.79 4.78
CA HIS A 89 -5.01 6.21 4.40
C HIS A 89 -4.65 7.18 5.52
N ILE A 90 -4.76 6.77 6.79
CA ILE A 90 -4.47 7.62 7.95
C ILE A 90 -3.16 7.16 8.61
N PRO A 91 -2.22 8.07 8.97
CA PRO A 91 -0.99 7.68 9.64
C PRO A 91 -1.23 7.22 11.09
N HIS A 92 -0.41 6.28 11.55
CA HIS A 92 -0.56 5.61 12.84
C HIS A 92 0.72 5.65 13.71
N ASP A 93 1.72 6.44 13.32
CA ASP A 93 2.97 6.62 14.06
C ASP A 93 2.76 7.33 15.40
N ASN A 94 1.97 8.40 15.39
CA ASN A 94 1.64 9.12 16.61
C ASN A 94 0.32 9.89 16.48
N TRP A 95 -0.29 10.14 17.64
CA TRP A 95 -1.59 10.83 17.72
C TRP A 95 -1.59 12.21 17.06
N ILE A 96 -0.51 12.98 17.20
CA ILE A 96 -0.44 14.35 16.66
C ILE A 96 -0.45 14.30 15.13
N ASN A 97 0.39 13.47 14.53
CA ASN A 97 0.46 13.31 13.07
C ASN A 97 -0.86 12.80 12.50
N MET A 98 -1.47 11.80 13.15
CA MET A 98 -2.82 11.31 12.81
C MET A 98 -3.86 12.44 12.80
N MET A 99 -3.93 13.24 13.87
CA MET A 99 -4.89 14.34 13.97
C MET A 99 -4.64 15.46 12.95
N VAL A 100 -3.38 15.83 12.73
CA VAL A 100 -2.99 16.83 11.73
C VAL A 100 -3.33 16.34 10.32
N HIS A 101 -3.05 15.08 10.01
CA HIS A 101 -3.40 14.47 8.74
C HIS A 101 -4.92 14.46 8.54
N LYS A 102 -5.69 13.92 9.50
CA LYS A 102 -7.16 13.88 9.44
C LYS A 102 -7.77 15.26 9.26
N ALA A 103 -7.26 16.28 9.95
CA ALA A 103 -7.73 17.66 9.79
C ALA A 103 -7.41 18.20 8.39
N ARG A 104 -6.18 18.03 7.90
CA ARG A 104 -5.76 18.54 6.59
C ARG A 104 -6.44 17.83 5.43
N SER A 105 -6.43 16.49 5.42
CA SER A 105 -7.06 15.69 4.38
C SER A 105 -8.57 15.87 4.40
N GLY A 106 -9.20 15.79 5.58
CA GLY A 106 -10.65 16.00 5.72
C GLY A 106 -11.10 17.39 5.25
N LEU A 107 -10.34 18.45 5.53
CA LEU A 107 -10.61 19.78 4.99
C LEU A 107 -10.43 19.87 3.47
N LYS A 108 -9.38 19.24 2.92
CA LYS A 108 -9.14 19.18 1.46
C LYS A 108 -10.28 18.45 0.76
N ASP A 109 -10.69 17.30 1.28
CA ASP A 109 -11.74 16.46 0.70
C ASP A 109 -13.11 17.16 0.81
N ALA A 110 -13.42 17.75 1.97
CA ALA A 110 -14.64 18.54 2.15
C ALA A 110 -14.69 19.76 1.23
N ALA A 111 -13.57 20.47 1.04
CA ALA A 111 -13.49 21.59 0.12
C ALA A 111 -13.62 21.15 -1.34
N ALA A 112 -12.99 20.03 -1.73
CA ALA A 112 -13.08 19.47 -3.07
C ALA A 112 -14.54 19.09 -3.42
N TYR A 113 -15.24 18.47 -2.48
CA TYR A 113 -16.64 18.11 -2.58
C TYR A 113 -17.56 19.36 -2.63
N THR A 114 -17.40 20.30 -1.69
CA THR A 114 -18.35 21.42 -1.57
C THR A 114 -18.13 22.55 -2.57
N VAL A 115 -16.88 22.83 -2.95
CA VAL A 115 -16.51 24.01 -3.74
C VAL A 115 -15.57 23.70 -4.91
N GLY A 116 -14.86 22.57 -4.85
CA GLY A 116 -13.76 22.25 -5.75
C GLY A 116 -14.12 21.45 -7.01
N GLY A 117 -15.39 21.08 -7.19
CA GLY A 117 -15.88 20.48 -8.44
C GLY A 117 -15.34 19.08 -8.72
N ILE A 118 -15.13 18.25 -7.70
CA ILE A 118 -14.95 16.79 -7.86
C ILE A 118 -16.17 16.11 -7.26
N ASN A 119 -17.29 16.18 -7.98
CA ASN A 119 -18.61 15.74 -7.55
C ASN A 119 -19.19 14.63 -8.43
N THR A 120 -18.60 14.37 -9.60
CA THR A 120 -18.96 13.23 -10.43
C THR A 120 -17.81 12.22 -10.54
N PRO A 121 -18.12 10.94 -10.85
CA PRO A 121 -17.09 9.95 -11.14
C PRO A 121 -16.13 10.40 -12.26
N GLU A 122 -16.64 11.08 -13.29
CA GLU A 122 -15.84 11.58 -14.41
C GLU A 122 -14.85 12.66 -13.97
N GLU A 123 -15.31 13.63 -13.17
CA GLU A 123 -14.46 14.68 -12.59
C GLU A 123 -13.37 14.09 -11.68
N PHE A 124 -13.69 13.02 -10.96
CA PHE A 124 -12.70 12.30 -10.16
C PHE A 124 -11.69 11.57 -11.06
N GLU A 125 -12.16 10.86 -12.08
CA GLU A 125 -11.31 10.06 -12.98
C GLU A 125 -10.27 10.94 -13.68
N GLU A 126 -10.62 12.17 -14.10
CA GLU A 126 -9.68 13.15 -14.64
C GLU A 126 -8.53 13.50 -13.68
N ARG A 127 -8.76 13.39 -12.37
CA ARG A 127 -7.80 13.72 -11.31
C ARG A 127 -7.15 12.50 -10.70
N ARG A 128 -7.67 11.30 -10.97
CA ARG A 128 -7.31 10.04 -10.31
C ARG A 128 -5.83 9.70 -10.43
N ALA A 129 -5.24 9.89 -11.61
CA ALA A 129 -3.81 9.64 -11.81
C ALA A 129 -2.92 10.55 -10.94
N VAL A 130 -3.31 11.82 -10.75
CA VAL A 130 -2.58 12.77 -9.89
C VAL A 130 -2.74 12.39 -8.42
N LEU A 131 -3.97 12.07 -7.99
CA LEU A 131 -4.26 11.67 -6.61
C LEU A 131 -3.55 10.37 -6.23
N ALA A 132 -3.53 9.37 -7.12
CA ALA A 132 -2.79 8.11 -6.90
C ALA A 132 -1.29 8.36 -6.70
N LYS A 133 -0.69 9.21 -7.54
CA LYS A 133 0.73 9.60 -7.43
C LYS A 133 1.03 10.32 -6.12
N GLU A 134 0.15 11.21 -5.65
CA GLU A 134 0.31 11.86 -4.34
C GLU A 134 0.33 10.84 -3.19
N VAL A 135 -0.54 9.83 -3.25
CA VAL A 135 -0.60 8.75 -2.25
C VAL A 135 0.65 7.88 -2.32
N TRP A 136 1.08 7.46 -3.52
CA TRP A 136 2.27 6.63 -3.69
C TRP A 136 3.53 7.35 -3.21
N ALA A 137 3.74 8.60 -3.61
CA ALA A 137 4.88 9.41 -3.16
C ALA A 137 4.87 9.59 -1.64
N ARG A 138 3.69 9.71 -1.01
CA ARG A 138 3.59 9.73 0.45
C ARG A 138 4.03 8.40 1.07
N TYR A 139 3.55 7.29 0.53
CA TYR A 139 3.89 5.96 1.04
C TYR A 139 5.39 5.70 0.90
N GLU A 140 5.99 6.07 -0.22
CA GLU A 140 7.43 5.97 -0.46
C GLU A 140 8.23 6.81 0.56
N ARG A 141 7.91 8.10 0.70
CA ARG A 141 8.58 8.99 1.68
C ARG A 141 8.46 8.52 3.12
N GLU A 142 7.36 7.85 3.45
CA GLU A 142 7.09 7.30 4.78
C GLU A 142 7.52 5.83 4.90
N ASN A 143 8.35 5.33 3.98
CA ASN A 143 8.85 3.96 3.92
C ASN A 143 7.74 2.90 4.08
N SER A 144 6.59 3.15 3.47
CA SER A 144 5.40 2.30 3.52
C SER A 144 4.98 1.91 4.94
N MET A 145 5.13 2.82 5.91
CA MET A 145 4.86 2.56 7.33
C MET A 145 3.50 1.92 7.62
N ARG A 146 2.48 2.23 6.81
CA ARG A 146 1.12 1.68 6.97
C ARG A 146 1.03 0.23 6.52
N CYS A 147 1.75 -0.15 5.47
CA CYS A 147 1.91 -1.54 5.05
C CYS A 147 2.65 -2.33 6.14
N ARG A 148 3.77 -1.79 6.63
CA ARG A 148 4.64 -2.43 7.63
C ARG A 148 4.00 -2.62 9.00
N ARG A 149 2.91 -1.90 9.29
CA ARG A 149 2.14 -2.10 10.52
C ARG A 149 1.51 -3.49 10.61
N CYS A 150 1.12 -4.06 9.48
CA CYS A 150 0.49 -5.39 9.41
C CYS A 150 1.38 -6.42 8.70
N HIS A 151 2.21 -5.98 7.75
CA HIS A 151 3.18 -6.81 7.04
C HIS A 151 4.55 -6.70 7.68
N GLU A 152 4.68 -7.25 8.89
CA GLU A 152 5.95 -7.29 9.61
C GLU A 152 6.99 -8.10 8.82
N THR A 153 8.10 -7.43 8.50
CA THR A 153 9.17 -7.97 7.65
C THR A 153 9.85 -9.19 8.25
N GLU A 154 9.87 -9.29 9.58
CA GLU A 154 10.43 -10.35 10.38
C GLU A 154 9.60 -11.65 10.29
N ALA A 155 8.32 -11.53 9.94
CA ALA A 155 7.41 -12.65 9.77
C ALA A 155 7.37 -13.17 8.32
N TRP A 156 8.16 -12.59 7.41
CA TRP A 156 8.20 -13.01 6.01
C TRP A 156 9.03 -14.28 5.85
N ASP A 157 8.40 -15.35 5.34
CA ASP A 157 9.13 -16.48 4.79
C ASP A 157 9.52 -16.17 3.34
N LEU A 158 10.77 -15.74 3.13
CA LEU A 158 11.28 -15.49 1.77
C LEU A 158 11.39 -16.79 0.97
N THR A 159 11.65 -17.94 1.61
CA THR A 159 11.87 -19.20 0.90
C THR A 159 10.60 -19.74 0.25
N ALA A 160 9.44 -19.39 0.80
CA ALA A 160 8.12 -19.71 0.24
C ALA A 160 7.71 -18.81 -0.93
N GLN A 161 8.52 -17.80 -1.30
CA GLN A 161 8.20 -16.83 -2.35
C GLN A 161 8.91 -17.16 -3.66
N SER A 162 8.42 -16.61 -4.78
CA SER A 162 9.13 -16.68 -6.06
C SER A 162 10.49 -15.99 -5.97
N GLN A 163 11.46 -16.42 -6.78
CA GLN A 163 12.82 -15.85 -6.78
C GLN A 163 12.83 -14.33 -7.05
N ALA A 164 11.94 -13.86 -7.94
CA ALA A 164 11.76 -12.44 -8.20
C ALA A 164 11.26 -11.67 -6.96
N ALA A 165 10.26 -12.22 -6.26
CA ALA A 165 9.73 -11.62 -5.03
C ALA A 165 10.77 -11.62 -3.91
N GLN A 166 11.57 -12.69 -3.78
CA GLN A 166 12.68 -12.75 -2.83
C GLN A 166 13.68 -11.61 -3.06
N GLY A 167 14.12 -11.41 -4.31
CA GLY A 167 15.05 -10.33 -4.65
C GLY A 167 14.47 -8.93 -4.38
N ALA A 168 13.18 -8.72 -4.67
CA ALA A 168 12.51 -7.45 -4.39
C ALA A 168 12.33 -7.21 -2.89
N HIS A 169 11.86 -8.20 -2.14
CA HIS A 169 11.69 -8.10 -0.70
C HIS A 169 13.03 -7.99 0.04
N GLN A 170 14.11 -8.61 -0.45
CA GLN A 170 15.45 -8.40 0.08
C GLN A 170 15.90 -6.93 -0.03
N ALA A 171 15.53 -6.23 -1.12
CA ALA A 171 15.80 -4.80 -1.23
C ALA A 171 15.01 -3.98 -0.21
N VAL A 172 13.77 -4.37 0.09
CA VAL A 172 12.95 -3.75 1.14
C VAL A 172 13.56 -3.97 2.53
N LEU A 173 14.07 -5.18 2.80
CA LEU A 173 14.78 -5.51 4.04
C LEU A 173 16.10 -4.75 4.19
N SER A 174 16.78 -4.48 3.06
CA SER A 174 18.04 -3.74 3.02
C SER A 174 17.86 -2.22 3.03
N GLY A 175 16.61 -1.73 3.07
CA GLY A 175 16.29 -0.30 3.04
C GLY A 175 16.44 0.38 1.67
N ASN A 176 16.63 -0.40 0.60
CA ASN A 176 16.84 0.10 -0.76
C ASN A 176 15.53 0.25 -1.55
N ALA A 177 14.40 -0.20 -0.99
CA ALA A 177 13.08 -0.09 -1.59
C ALA A 177 11.99 -0.02 -0.52
N THR A 178 10.82 0.47 -0.90
CA THR A 178 9.60 0.48 -0.11
C THR A 178 8.55 -0.44 -0.73
N CYS A 179 7.50 -0.79 0.03
CA CYS A 179 6.44 -1.67 -0.45
C CYS A 179 5.75 -1.09 -1.71
N ILE A 180 5.52 0.22 -1.73
CA ILE A 180 4.80 0.89 -2.83
C ILE A 180 5.64 1.04 -4.10
N ASP A 181 6.94 0.78 -4.07
CA ASP A 181 7.79 0.84 -5.26
C ASP A 181 7.34 -0.21 -6.29
N CYS A 182 6.94 -1.38 -5.81
CA CYS A 182 6.40 -2.47 -6.62
C CYS A 182 4.88 -2.64 -6.47
N HIS A 183 4.33 -2.60 -5.24
CA HIS A 183 2.92 -2.87 -5.00
C HIS A 183 2.04 -1.63 -5.20
N LYS A 184 1.93 -1.15 -6.44
CA LYS A 184 0.94 -0.14 -6.82
C LYS A 184 -0.39 -0.81 -7.15
N GLY A 185 -1.50 -0.13 -6.87
CA GLY A 185 -2.84 -0.65 -7.17
C GLY A 185 -3.32 -1.81 -6.27
N ILE A 186 -2.95 -1.78 -4.99
CA ILE A 186 -3.22 -2.87 -4.03
C ILE A 186 -4.71 -3.07 -3.77
N ALA A 187 -5.43 -1.97 -3.52
CA ALA A 187 -6.86 -1.97 -3.19
C ALA A 187 -7.71 -1.24 -4.24
N HIS A 188 -7.06 -0.52 -5.14
CA HIS A 188 -7.71 0.32 -6.15
C HIS A 188 -7.04 0.12 -7.49
N SER A 189 -7.80 0.15 -8.57
CA SER A 189 -7.30 0.02 -9.93
C SER A 189 -6.29 1.13 -10.22
N ILE A 190 -5.20 0.77 -10.90
CA ILE A 190 -4.18 1.73 -11.32
C ILE A 190 -4.78 2.63 -12.41
N PRO A 191 -4.74 3.97 -12.26
CA PRO A 191 -5.32 4.86 -13.24
C PRO A 191 -4.50 4.86 -14.53
N GLU A 192 -5.16 5.09 -15.67
CA GLU A 192 -4.48 5.15 -16.96
C GLU A 192 -3.38 6.23 -16.95
N GLY A 193 -2.22 5.89 -17.52
CA GLY A 193 -1.05 6.79 -17.59
C GLY A 193 -0.35 7.07 -16.26
N ALA A 194 -0.85 6.60 -15.11
CA ALA A 194 -0.27 6.89 -13.80
C ALA A 194 1.10 6.23 -13.59
N LEU A 195 1.30 5.01 -14.09
CA LEU A 195 2.59 4.30 -13.97
C LEU A 195 3.69 4.94 -14.82
N ALA A 196 3.41 5.21 -16.09
CA ALA A 196 4.38 5.84 -17.00
C ALA A 196 4.84 7.20 -16.47
N ALA A 197 3.88 8.06 -16.09
CA ALA A 197 4.19 9.39 -15.57
C ALA A 197 4.89 9.37 -14.19
N TYR A 198 4.73 8.31 -13.39
CA TYR A 198 5.45 8.16 -12.13
C TYR A 198 6.90 7.72 -12.37
N GLN A 199 7.14 6.82 -13.33
CA GLN A 199 8.49 6.41 -13.75
C GLN A 199 9.29 7.60 -14.32
N ASP A 200 8.62 8.49 -15.05
CA ASP A 200 9.24 9.71 -15.62
C ASP A 200 9.58 10.77 -14.55
N ALA A 201 8.80 10.86 -13.47
CA ALA A 201 8.97 11.86 -12.42
C ALA A 201 9.98 11.47 -11.33
N ALA A 202 10.25 10.16 -11.17
CA ALA A 202 11.12 9.66 -10.10
C ALA A 202 12.63 9.83 -10.40
N GLY A 203 13.04 10.11 -11.64
CA GLY A 203 14.43 10.38 -12.03
C GLY A 203 15.39 9.20 -11.78
N GLU A 204 15.80 8.51 -12.85
CA GLU A 204 16.35 7.14 -12.85
C GLU A 204 15.52 6.16 -12.01
N PRO A 205 14.99 5.09 -12.62
CA PRO A 205 14.07 4.25 -11.89
C PRO A 205 14.79 3.60 -10.70
N VAL A 206 14.10 3.41 -9.58
CA VAL A 206 14.56 2.54 -8.50
C VAL A 206 14.93 1.15 -9.06
N SER A 207 14.40 0.74 -10.22
CA SER A 207 14.87 -0.42 -10.98
C SER A 207 16.31 -0.32 -11.53
N ALA A 208 16.80 0.87 -11.88
CA ALA A 208 18.20 1.11 -12.23
C ALA A 208 19.09 1.11 -10.99
N GLN A 209 18.64 1.68 -9.86
CA GLN A 209 19.37 1.57 -8.58
C GLN A 209 19.37 0.15 -8.01
N LEU A 210 18.28 -0.61 -8.20
CA LEU A 210 18.18 -2.05 -7.92
C LEU A 210 19.05 -2.86 -8.90
N ALA A 211 19.13 -2.46 -10.18
CA ALA A 211 20.05 -3.07 -11.14
C ALA A 211 21.51 -2.80 -10.76
N SER A 212 21.85 -1.58 -10.33
CA SER A 212 23.19 -1.22 -9.84
C SER A 212 23.54 -1.91 -8.52
N ALA A 213 22.59 -2.03 -7.59
CA ALA A 213 22.76 -2.78 -6.35
C ALA A 213 22.95 -4.29 -6.63
N ARG A 214 22.24 -4.85 -7.62
CA ARG A 214 22.41 -6.24 -8.09
C ARG A 214 23.76 -6.45 -8.78
N LEU A 215 24.22 -5.52 -9.61
CA LEU A 215 25.55 -5.55 -10.22
C LEU A 215 26.66 -5.50 -9.16
N ALA A 216 26.50 -4.69 -8.10
CA ALA A 216 27.45 -4.60 -6.99
C ALA A 216 27.45 -5.85 -6.08
N MET A 217 26.36 -6.61 -6.03
CA MET A 217 26.25 -7.88 -5.28
C MET A 217 26.73 -9.09 -6.10
N SER A 218 26.66 -9.02 -7.43
CA SER A 218 27.16 -10.06 -8.36
C SER A 218 28.69 -10.15 -8.38
N ASP A 219 29.40 -9.10 -7.96
CA ASP A 219 30.87 -9.01 -8.01
C ASP A 219 31.56 -9.58 -6.76
N LYS A 220 30.78 -10.03 -5.75
CA LYS A 220 31.28 -10.53 -4.46
C LYS A 220 30.96 -11.99 -4.13
N THR A 221 30.33 -12.73 -5.04
CA THR A 221 30.11 -14.17 -4.86
C THR A 221 31.18 -14.96 -5.58
N GLU A 222 32.10 -15.55 -4.81
CA GLU A 222 32.89 -16.70 -5.28
C GLU A 222 31.96 -17.82 -5.77
N PRO A 223 32.40 -18.68 -6.72
CA PRO A 223 31.53 -19.58 -7.46
C PRO A 223 31.09 -20.77 -6.58
N GLY A 224 30.05 -20.55 -5.78
CA GLY A 224 29.29 -21.57 -5.08
C GLY A 224 27.89 -21.69 -5.67
N ALA A 225 27.74 -22.63 -6.60
CA ALA A 225 26.50 -23.21 -7.17
C ALA A 225 25.19 -22.40 -7.01
N ALA A 226 24.82 -21.66 -8.04
CA ALA A 226 23.43 -21.29 -8.29
C ALA A 226 22.59 -22.55 -8.60
N PRO A 227 21.33 -22.65 -8.15
CA PRO A 227 20.41 -23.61 -8.74
C PRO A 227 20.20 -23.21 -10.21
N GLN A 228 20.56 -24.13 -11.11
CA GLN A 228 20.37 -23.97 -12.54
C GLN A 228 18.87 -23.79 -12.84
N ALA A 229 18.56 -22.83 -13.72
CA ALA A 229 17.30 -22.81 -14.44
C ALA A 229 17.06 -24.21 -15.02
N ASN A 230 15.82 -24.71 -14.93
CA ASN A 230 15.46 -26.05 -15.38
C ASN A 230 16.04 -26.32 -16.78
N ASP A 231 17.11 -27.11 -16.85
CA ASP A 231 17.63 -27.63 -18.10
C ASP A 231 16.52 -28.51 -18.68
N ALA A 232 15.98 -28.07 -19.81
CA ALA A 232 14.95 -28.80 -20.54
C ALA A 232 15.45 -30.21 -20.86
N ASP A 233 14.62 -31.22 -20.58
CA ASP A 233 14.86 -32.60 -20.99
C ASP A 233 14.94 -32.65 -22.53
N PRO A 234 16.09 -33.03 -23.12
CA PRO A 234 16.27 -33.08 -24.58
C PRO A 234 15.39 -34.15 -25.27
N ALA A 235 14.67 -34.97 -24.51
CA ALA A 235 13.68 -35.93 -25.01
C ALA A 235 12.23 -35.43 -24.93
N ALA A 236 11.98 -34.24 -24.37
CA ALA A 236 10.62 -33.68 -24.28
C ALA A 236 10.11 -33.22 -25.67
N PRO A 237 8.83 -33.46 -25.99
CA PRO A 237 8.23 -32.96 -27.23
C PRO A 237 8.33 -31.44 -27.31
N ALA A 238 8.53 -30.91 -28.53
CA ALA A 238 8.67 -29.48 -28.76
C ALA A 238 7.49 -28.69 -28.14
N PRO A 239 7.75 -27.57 -27.45
CA PRO A 239 6.71 -26.82 -26.76
C PRO A 239 5.63 -26.30 -27.72
N ASP A 240 4.36 -26.47 -27.34
CA ASP A 240 3.19 -26.04 -28.12
C ASP A 240 2.96 -24.54 -27.93
N GLY A 241 3.46 -23.74 -28.88
CA GLY A 241 3.37 -22.28 -28.84
C GLY A 241 1.94 -21.73 -28.79
N ALA A 242 0.94 -22.45 -29.33
CA ALA A 242 -0.45 -22.02 -29.34
C ALA A 242 -1.07 -22.11 -27.94
N LYS A 243 -0.86 -23.23 -27.25
CA LYS A 243 -1.30 -23.43 -25.86
C LYS A 243 -0.58 -22.49 -24.89
N LEU A 244 0.72 -22.28 -25.10
CA LEU A 244 1.49 -21.35 -24.28
C LEU A 244 0.99 -19.91 -24.46
N PHE A 245 0.65 -19.51 -25.68
CA PHE A 245 0.08 -18.19 -25.96
C PHE A 245 -1.31 -17.99 -25.33
N GLU A 246 -2.14 -19.04 -25.22
CA GLU A 246 -3.44 -18.97 -24.55
C GLU A 246 -3.30 -18.48 -23.10
N SER A 247 -2.25 -18.90 -22.39
CA SER A 247 -1.95 -18.42 -21.04
C SER A 247 -1.65 -16.91 -21.00
N CYS A 248 -1.04 -16.35 -22.05
CA CYS A 248 -0.81 -14.90 -22.17
C CYS A 248 -2.12 -14.14 -22.41
N THR A 249 -3.04 -14.70 -23.19
CA THR A 249 -4.35 -14.06 -23.45
C THR A 249 -5.20 -13.90 -22.19
N SER A 250 -4.98 -14.74 -21.17
CA SER A 250 -5.68 -14.66 -19.89
C SER A 250 -5.39 -13.36 -19.11
N CYS A 251 -4.16 -12.86 -19.19
CA CYS A 251 -3.74 -11.61 -18.53
C CYS A 251 -3.91 -10.39 -19.42
N HIS A 252 -3.81 -10.57 -20.73
CA HIS A 252 -3.81 -9.47 -21.69
C HIS A 252 -5.19 -9.15 -22.30
N GLY A 253 -6.14 -10.10 -22.29
CA GLY A 253 -7.50 -9.90 -22.76
C GLY A 253 -7.59 -9.26 -24.15
N LYS A 254 -8.49 -8.28 -24.31
CA LYS A 254 -8.63 -7.48 -25.54
C LYS A 254 -7.64 -6.30 -25.63
N PHE A 255 -6.75 -6.14 -24.65
CA PHE A 255 -5.96 -4.92 -24.44
C PHE A 255 -4.46 -5.10 -24.75
N ALA A 256 -4.00 -6.32 -25.09
CA ALA A 256 -2.65 -6.51 -25.61
C ALA A 256 -2.47 -5.99 -27.05
N PRO A 257 -1.21 -5.70 -27.44
CA PRO A 257 -0.83 -5.67 -28.84
C PRO A 257 -1.30 -6.97 -29.51
N GLY A 258 -2.09 -6.85 -30.58
CA GLY A 258 -2.65 -8.01 -31.27
C GLY A 258 -1.56 -8.96 -31.80
N PRO A 259 -1.89 -10.23 -32.11
CA PRO A 259 -0.92 -11.25 -32.53
C PRO A 259 0.00 -10.78 -33.67
N LYS A 260 -0.54 -10.04 -34.64
CA LYS A 260 0.22 -9.44 -35.75
C LYS A 260 1.26 -8.41 -35.32
N THR A 261 0.96 -7.64 -34.27
CA THR A 261 1.89 -6.64 -33.73
C THR A 261 3.05 -7.30 -32.99
N MET A 262 2.77 -8.39 -32.28
CA MET A 262 3.82 -9.16 -31.58
C MET A 262 4.66 -9.99 -32.57
N ALA A 263 4.04 -10.55 -33.61
CA ALA A 263 4.71 -11.28 -34.68
C ALA A 263 5.67 -10.43 -35.52
N ALA A 264 5.41 -9.11 -35.59
CA ALA A 264 6.24 -8.15 -36.32
C ALA A 264 7.55 -7.80 -35.61
N LEU A 265 7.73 -8.21 -34.35
CA LEU A 265 8.95 -7.96 -33.59
C LEU A 265 10.10 -8.85 -34.10
N SER A 266 11.34 -8.33 -34.05
CA SER A 266 12.52 -9.18 -34.21
C SER A 266 12.57 -10.18 -33.04
N PRO A 267 13.23 -11.35 -33.19
CA PRO A 267 13.41 -12.29 -32.10
C PRO A 267 13.96 -11.64 -30.83
N GLU A 268 14.93 -10.75 -30.97
CA GLU A 268 15.56 -10.03 -29.86
C GLU A 268 14.61 -9.01 -29.22
N ALA A 269 13.82 -8.30 -30.03
CA ALA A 269 12.82 -7.35 -29.54
C ALA A 269 11.63 -8.06 -28.86
N PHE A 270 11.26 -9.25 -29.35
CA PHE A 270 10.25 -10.10 -28.72
C PHE A 270 10.76 -10.63 -27.37
N MET A 271 11.97 -11.21 -27.34
CA MET A 271 12.63 -11.68 -26.12
C MET A 271 12.76 -10.56 -25.09
N SER A 272 13.27 -9.38 -25.48
CA SER A 272 13.41 -8.23 -24.58
C SER A 272 12.07 -7.78 -23.98
N ARG A 273 10.98 -7.81 -24.76
CA ARG A 273 9.63 -7.54 -24.24
C ARG A 273 9.15 -8.61 -23.27
N ILE A 274 9.41 -9.88 -23.56
CA ILE A 274 9.06 -10.99 -22.68
C ILE A 274 9.86 -10.93 -21.38
N GLU A 275 11.16 -10.68 -21.44
CA GLU A 275 12.02 -10.47 -20.26
C GLU A 275 11.53 -9.30 -19.40
N THR A 276 11.10 -8.20 -20.05
CA THR A 276 10.47 -7.08 -19.36
C THR A 276 9.20 -7.52 -18.63
N HIS A 277 8.41 -8.43 -19.20
CA HIS A 277 7.24 -9.03 -18.55
C HIS A 277 7.58 -10.09 -17.48
N MET A 278 8.64 -10.88 -17.65
CA MET A 278 9.14 -11.81 -16.61
C MET A 278 9.46 -11.05 -15.32
N ASN A 279 9.94 -9.80 -15.45
CA ASN A 279 10.20 -8.90 -14.33
C ASN A 279 8.94 -8.34 -13.64
N THR A 280 7.75 -8.56 -14.21
CA THR A 280 6.45 -8.21 -13.60
C THR A 280 5.75 -9.38 -12.89
N GLY A 281 6.28 -10.60 -13.01
CA GLY A 281 5.72 -11.83 -12.43
C GLY A 281 4.63 -12.51 -13.29
N GLY A 282 4.10 -13.64 -12.82
CA GLY A 282 3.05 -14.42 -13.51
C GLY A 282 3.58 -15.62 -14.30
N THR A 283 2.72 -16.23 -15.14
CA THR A 283 3.03 -17.43 -15.96
C THR A 283 4.21 -17.24 -16.93
N VAL A 284 4.50 -15.99 -17.29
CA VAL A 284 5.62 -15.64 -18.19
C VAL A 284 6.98 -15.86 -17.52
N ALA A 285 7.06 -15.73 -16.19
CA ALA A 285 8.31 -15.88 -15.44
C ALA A 285 8.80 -17.34 -15.33
N SER A 286 7.96 -18.32 -15.72
CA SER A 286 8.32 -19.75 -15.73
C SER A 286 8.63 -20.29 -17.12
N LEU A 287 8.59 -19.46 -18.17
CA LEU A 287 8.86 -19.90 -19.54
C LEU A 287 10.37 -20.02 -19.79
N SER A 288 10.78 -21.15 -20.36
CA SER A 288 12.12 -21.36 -20.91
C SER A 288 12.31 -20.62 -22.24
N GLU A 289 13.56 -20.39 -22.65
CA GLU A 289 13.86 -19.78 -23.96
C GLU A 289 13.23 -20.55 -25.13
N ALA A 290 13.17 -21.89 -25.04
CA ALA A 290 12.54 -22.74 -26.04
C ALA A 290 11.02 -22.51 -26.14
N GLU A 291 10.35 -22.33 -25.01
CA GLU A 291 8.92 -22.01 -24.96
C GLU A 291 8.64 -20.60 -25.47
N ILE A 292 9.47 -19.62 -25.12
CA ILE A 292 9.34 -18.24 -25.64
C ILE A 292 9.51 -18.21 -27.16
N LYS A 293 10.47 -18.97 -27.69
CA LYS A 293 10.68 -19.12 -29.12
C LYS A 293 9.48 -19.78 -29.81
N ALA A 294 8.92 -20.83 -29.22
CA ALA A 294 7.73 -21.50 -29.76
C ALA A 294 6.50 -20.58 -29.82
N ILE A 295 6.30 -19.74 -28.79
CA ILE A 295 5.24 -18.71 -28.79
C ILE A 295 5.46 -17.72 -29.94
N HIS A 296 6.69 -17.24 -30.14
CA HIS A 296 7.00 -16.28 -31.21
C HIS A 296 6.78 -16.88 -32.61
N GLU A 297 7.20 -18.12 -32.83
CA GLU A 297 6.98 -18.85 -34.08
C GLU A 297 5.49 -19.07 -34.37
N TYR A 298 4.72 -19.45 -33.34
CA TYR A 298 3.26 -19.54 -33.45
C TYR A 298 2.65 -18.20 -33.84
N LEU A 299 3.04 -17.10 -33.18
CA LEU A 299 2.53 -15.77 -33.51
C LEU A 299 2.82 -15.34 -34.95
N LYS A 300 3.97 -15.73 -35.51
CA LYS A 300 4.32 -15.51 -36.93
C LYS A 300 3.52 -16.37 -37.91
N SER A 301 2.91 -17.45 -37.44
CA SER A 301 2.07 -18.33 -38.25
C SER A 301 0.60 -17.88 -38.35
N LEU A 302 0.18 -16.91 -37.53
CA LEU A 302 -1.17 -16.30 -37.50
C LEU A 302 -1.33 -15.13 -38.49
#